data_AF-A0A448MUI4-F1
#
_entry.id   AF-A0A448MUI4-F1
#
_cell.length_a   1.000
_cell.length_b   1.000
_cell.length_c   1.000
_cell.angle_alpha   90.00
_cell.angle_beta   90.00
_cell.angle_gamma   90.00
#
_symmetry.space_group_name_H-M   'P 1'
#
loop_
_entity.id
_entity.type
_entity.pdbx_description
1 polymer ?
#
loop_
_entity_poly.entity_id
_entity_poly.type
_entity_poly.pdbx_seq_one_letter_code
_entity_poly.pdbx_strand_id
1 'polypeptide(L)'
;MYRLSPSWRIVERDDGFEIYGGDDARFQFDPSPLVSRLAAGDAVTREGLDPTGTIEFEQLLSAGMICPEIPEERRRSVAVVGDPLPVDVVLPGEPRSAETADLLVLVRHTATAPDIVRRASELERPHLFVDMSFHHTVSIGPLVIPHETPCVACLQGRLRERWGERQPVADPEVARRYPDLVAALLASEVRRCLEGDTSLAGWTVAWNLADRSILREKLLTVPLCDYCRGIDLPGSITP
;
A
#
# COMPACT_ATOMS: atom_id res chain seq x y z
N MET A 1 13.43 5.41 2.07
CA MET A 1 13.64 5.56 3.54
C MET A 1 12.42 5.03 4.26
N TYR A 2 12.54 4.56 5.49
CA TYR A 2 11.47 3.90 6.24
C TYR A 2 11.26 4.56 7.59
N ARG A 3 10.02 4.61 8.07
CA ARG A 3 9.67 5.08 9.41
C ARG A 3 8.80 4.07 10.15
N LEU A 4 8.70 4.22 11.46
CA LEU A 4 7.72 3.52 12.28
C LEU A 4 6.31 3.76 11.71
N SER A 5 5.61 2.68 11.43
CA SER A 5 4.22 2.69 10.94
C SER A 5 3.31 3.28 12.03
N PRO A 6 2.33 4.15 11.67
CA PRO A 6 1.49 4.83 12.65
C PRO A 6 0.59 3.88 13.45
N SER A 7 0.44 2.62 13.02
CA SER A 7 -0.24 1.55 13.77
C SER A 7 0.56 1.01 14.97
N TRP A 8 1.85 1.37 15.11
CA TRP A 8 2.75 0.87 16.14
C TRP A 8 3.30 1.98 17.03
N ARG A 9 3.69 1.61 18.26
CA ARG A 9 4.37 2.47 19.23
C ARG A 9 5.58 1.73 19.77
N ILE A 10 6.67 2.47 19.98
CA ILE A 10 7.87 1.98 20.66
C ILE A 10 7.94 2.67 22.03
N VAL A 11 8.26 1.90 23.06
CA VAL A 11 8.56 2.40 24.41
C VAL A 11 9.88 1.79 24.87
N GLU A 12 10.79 2.64 25.32
CA GLU A 12 12.06 2.25 25.91
C GLU A 12 11.85 1.63 27.31
N ARG A 13 12.65 0.62 27.63
CA ARG A 13 12.65 -0.15 28.89
C ARG A 13 14.09 -0.25 29.40
N ASP A 14 14.27 -0.56 30.68
CA ASP A 14 15.59 -0.62 31.33
C ASP A 14 16.56 -1.62 30.67
N ASP A 15 16.02 -2.62 29.95
CA ASP A 15 16.72 -3.71 29.27
C ASP A 15 16.57 -3.69 27.74
N GLY A 16 15.90 -2.71 27.13
CA GLY A 16 15.73 -2.65 25.68
C GLY A 16 14.48 -1.89 25.23
N PHE A 17 13.74 -2.45 24.28
CA PHE A 17 12.57 -1.81 23.67
C PHE A 17 11.34 -2.71 23.65
N GLU A 18 10.18 -2.07 23.77
CA GLU A 18 8.87 -2.69 23.63
C GLU A 18 8.14 -2.07 22.45
N ILE A 19 7.75 -2.90 21.48
CA ILE A 19 7.00 -2.47 20.30
C ILE A 19 5.60 -3.10 20.35
N TYR A 20 4.55 -2.28 20.32
CA TYR A 20 3.17 -2.74 20.37
C TYR A 20 2.27 -1.99 19.39
N GLY A 21 1.23 -2.64 18.89
CA GLY A 21 0.34 -2.08 17.86
C GLY A 21 -0.72 -3.05 17.37
N GLY A 22 -1.80 -2.52 16.81
CA GLY A 22 -2.93 -3.31 16.28
C GLY A 22 -3.69 -4.13 17.33
N ASP A 23 -4.28 -5.23 16.86
CA ASP A 23 -5.14 -6.14 17.64
C ASP A 23 -4.29 -7.05 18.57
N ASP A 24 -3.90 -6.51 19.73
CA ASP A 24 -3.20 -7.21 20.83
C ASP A 24 -1.75 -7.68 20.57
N ALA A 25 -1.06 -7.15 19.56
CA ALA A 25 0.34 -7.53 19.28
C ALA A 25 1.36 -6.71 20.10
N ARG A 26 2.30 -7.39 20.77
CA ARG A 26 3.39 -6.82 21.58
C ARG A 26 4.66 -7.66 21.43
N PHE A 27 5.79 -6.99 21.24
CA PHE A 27 7.10 -7.60 21.03
C PHE A 27 8.14 -6.92 21.93
N GLN A 28 9.10 -7.71 22.40
CA GLN A 28 10.28 -7.22 23.11
C GLN A 28 11.50 -7.32 22.20
N PHE A 29 12.37 -6.32 22.27
CA PHE A 29 13.62 -6.22 21.53
C PHE A 29 14.75 -5.90 22.51
N ASP A 30 15.88 -6.56 22.34
CA ASP A 30 17.14 -6.16 22.98
C ASP A 30 17.56 -4.74 22.52
N PRO A 31 18.53 -4.07 23.17
CA PRO A 31 18.96 -2.73 22.78
C PRO A 31 19.52 -2.70 21.34
N SER A 32 18.74 -2.13 20.40
CA SER A 32 19.11 -1.98 18.99
C SER A 32 19.27 -0.51 18.60
N PRO A 33 20.39 -0.11 17.94
CA PRO A 33 20.55 1.24 17.38
C PRO A 33 19.48 1.61 16.33
N LEU A 34 18.92 0.63 15.63
CA LEU A 34 17.88 0.84 14.63
C LEU A 34 16.53 1.10 15.30
N VAL A 35 16.20 0.32 16.33
CA VAL A 35 14.98 0.54 17.13
C VAL A 35 15.07 1.85 17.93
N SER A 36 16.24 2.21 18.47
CA SER A 36 16.48 3.51 19.13
C SER A 36 16.16 4.69 18.19
N ARG A 37 16.61 4.63 16.92
CA ARG A 37 16.30 5.67 15.92
C ARG A 37 14.80 5.75 15.63
N LEU A 38 14.13 4.61 15.47
CA LEU A 38 12.69 4.58 15.26
C LEU A 38 11.91 5.12 16.48
N ALA A 39 12.38 4.86 17.69
CA ALA A 39 11.82 5.40 18.93
C ALA A 39 11.98 6.93 19.04
N ALA A 40 13.09 7.47 18.54
CA ALA A 40 13.31 8.91 18.40
C ALA A 40 12.47 9.57 17.28
N GLY A 41 11.78 8.78 16.45
CA GLY A 41 10.98 9.25 15.31
C GLY A 41 11.77 9.44 14.01
N ASP A 42 13.05 9.05 13.99
CA ASP A 42 13.92 9.15 12.82
C ASP A 42 13.53 8.17 11.72
N ALA A 43 13.80 8.56 10.48
CA ALA A 43 13.80 7.64 9.35
C ALA A 43 15.05 6.75 9.36
N VAL A 44 14.89 5.51 8.92
CA VAL A 44 15.96 4.50 8.74
C VAL A 44 16.07 4.07 7.27
N THR A 45 17.19 3.43 6.92
CA THR A 45 17.43 2.83 5.61
C THR A 45 18.12 1.48 5.79
N ARG A 46 17.95 0.58 4.82
CA ARG A 46 18.65 -0.71 4.76
C ARG A 46 20.14 -0.55 4.41
N GLU A 47 20.49 0.54 3.71
CA GLU A 47 21.87 0.80 3.29
C GLU A 47 22.77 1.15 4.47
N GLY A 48 23.97 0.56 4.51
CA GLY A 48 24.95 0.80 5.57
C GLY A 48 24.67 0.11 6.90
N LEU A 49 23.62 -0.71 7.00
CA LEU A 49 23.42 -1.61 8.15
C LEU A 49 24.41 -2.77 8.11
N ASP A 50 24.78 -3.28 9.29
CA ASP A 50 25.51 -4.53 9.42
C ASP A 50 24.58 -5.75 9.16
N PRO A 51 25.09 -6.99 9.14
CA PRO A 51 24.24 -8.16 8.90
C PRO A 51 23.10 -8.34 9.91
N THR A 52 23.30 -7.97 11.18
CA THR A 52 22.29 -8.09 12.24
C THR A 52 21.20 -7.04 12.06
N GLY A 53 21.58 -5.78 11.88
CA GLY A 53 20.65 -4.68 11.59
C GLY A 53 19.90 -4.89 10.28
N THR A 54 20.52 -5.52 9.29
CA THR A 54 19.84 -5.91 8.04
C THR A 54 18.74 -6.94 8.29
N ILE A 55 19.00 -7.96 9.13
CA ILE A 55 17.98 -8.96 9.50
C ILE A 55 16.84 -8.31 10.29
N GLU A 56 17.17 -7.45 11.26
CA GLU A 56 16.19 -6.73 12.06
C GLU A 56 15.31 -5.80 11.20
N PHE A 57 15.92 -5.04 10.27
CA PHE A 57 15.20 -4.21 9.31
C PHE A 57 14.18 -5.04 8.51
N GLU A 58 14.57 -6.20 7.98
CA GLU A 58 13.66 -7.10 7.24
C GLU A 58 12.57 -7.70 8.14
N GLN A 59 12.86 -7.99 9.40
CA GLN A 59 11.86 -8.47 10.37
C GLN A 59 10.81 -7.38 10.67
N LEU A 60 11.25 -6.15 10.96
CA LEU A 60 10.37 -5.00 11.20
C LEU A 60 9.52 -4.65 9.96
N LEU A 61 10.13 -4.68 8.77
CA LEU A 61 9.42 -4.47 7.50
C LEU A 61 8.41 -5.59 7.24
N SER A 62 8.80 -6.85 7.48
CA SER A 62 7.93 -8.00 7.26
C SER A 62 6.75 -8.04 8.23
N ALA A 63 6.94 -7.59 9.48
CA ALA A 63 5.89 -7.40 10.48
C ALA A 63 4.99 -6.18 10.19
N GLY A 64 5.38 -5.30 9.26
CA GLY A 64 4.69 -4.03 9.01
C GLY A 64 4.84 -3.02 10.15
N MET A 65 5.88 -3.16 10.97
CA MET A 65 6.28 -2.19 12.00
C MET A 65 6.92 -0.96 11.39
N ILE A 66 7.65 -1.12 10.28
CA ILE A 66 8.13 0.00 9.46
C ILE A 66 7.50 -0.01 8.07
N CYS A 67 7.32 1.18 7.51
CA CYS A 67 6.79 1.38 6.15
C CYS A 67 7.61 2.45 5.42
N PRO A 68 7.62 2.45 4.07
CA PRO A 68 8.32 3.48 3.29
C PRO A 68 7.80 4.88 3.61
N GLU A 69 8.69 5.86 3.65
CA GLU A 69 8.33 7.27 3.83
C GLU A 69 8.08 7.93 2.47
N ILE A 70 6.93 8.61 2.35
CA ILE A 70 6.74 9.66 1.34
C ILE A 70 7.08 11.00 2.02
N PRO A 71 7.94 11.87 1.44
CA PRO A 71 8.22 13.20 2.00
C PRO A 71 6.97 14.09 2.09
N GLU A 72 6.94 15.06 3.01
CA GLU A 72 5.76 15.91 3.28
C GLU A 72 5.43 16.85 2.09
N GLU A 73 6.48 17.33 1.42
CA GLU A 73 6.39 18.10 0.18
C GLU A 73 5.83 17.29 -1.00
N ARG A 74 5.77 15.95 -0.88
CA ARG A 74 5.19 15.01 -1.85
C ARG A 74 3.92 14.34 -1.31
N ARG A 75 3.11 15.07 -0.54
CA ARG A 75 1.87 14.57 0.09
C ARG A 75 0.74 15.61 0.12
N ARG A 76 0.68 16.50 -0.87
CA ARG A 76 -0.24 17.66 -0.85
C ARG A 76 -1.36 17.56 -1.88
N SER A 77 -1.09 16.90 -3.01
CA SER A 77 -1.97 16.90 -4.17
C SER A 77 -2.36 15.51 -4.65
N VAL A 78 -3.56 15.40 -5.21
CA VAL A 78 -4.17 14.14 -5.63
C VAL A 78 -4.72 14.24 -7.05
N ALA A 79 -4.59 13.15 -7.82
CA ALA A 79 -5.30 12.94 -9.08
C ALA A 79 -5.93 11.54 -9.12
N VAL A 80 -7.10 11.41 -9.74
CA VAL A 80 -7.73 10.12 -10.03
C VAL A 80 -7.29 9.66 -11.41
N VAL A 81 -6.91 8.39 -11.52
CA VAL A 81 -6.53 7.74 -12.79
C VAL A 81 -7.22 6.38 -12.91
N GLY A 82 -7.42 5.91 -14.15
CA GLY A 82 -8.15 4.67 -14.41
C GLY A 82 -9.62 4.93 -14.76
N ASP A 83 -10.53 4.26 -14.07
CA ASP A 83 -11.97 4.41 -14.27
C ASP A 83 -12.54 5.59 -13.44
N PRO A 84 -13.67 6.20 -13.85
CA PRO A 84 -14.30 7.23 -13.03
C PRO A 84 -14.80 6.69 -11.69
N LEU A 85 -14.79 7.53 -10.67
CA LEU A 85 -15.44 7.23 -9.39
C LEU A 85 -16.96 7.18 -9.58
N PRO A 86 -17.69 6.32 -8.84
CA PRO A 86 -19.12 6.06 -9.08
C PRO A 86 -20.06 7.22 -8.69
N VAL A 87 -19.55 8.21 -7.95
CA VAL A 87 -20.22 9.48 -7.61
C VAL A 87 -19.19 10.61 -7.57
N ASP A 88 -19.65 11.85 -7.39
CA ASP A 88 -18.80 13.04 -7.20
C ASP A 88 -18.04 13.02 -5.86
N VAL A 89 -17.08 12.10 -5.74
CA VAL A 89 -16.21 11.98 -4.57
C VAL A 89 -15.20 13.12 -4.55
N VAL A 90 -15.34 14.03 -3.58
CA VAL A 90 -14.30 15.01 -3.27
C VAL A 90 -13.22 14.32 -2.42
N LEU A 91 -12.14 13.89 -3.08
CA LEU A 91 -10.95 13.40 -2.40
C LEU A 91 -10.23 14.55 -1.66
N PRO A 92 -9.60 14.28 -0.51
CA PRO A 92 -8.79 15.28 0.20
C PRO A 92 -7.49 15.59 -0.57
N GLY A 93 -6.87 16.72 -0.25
CA GLY A 93 -5.69 17.23 -0.94
C GLY A 93 -6.03 18.26 -2.02
N GLU A 94 -5.00 18.87 -2.61
CA GLU A 94 -5.17 19.78 -3.75
C GLU A 94 -5.41 18.97 -5.04
N PRO A 95 -6.53 19.18 -5.76
CA PRO A 95 -6.76 18.49 -7.02
C PRO A 95 -5.77 18.96 -8.09
N ARG A 96 -5.05 18.01 -8.68
CA ARG A 96 -4.04 18.25 -9.73
C ARG A 96 -4.23 17.29 -10.91
N SER A 97 -3.46 17.48 -11.97
CA SER A 97 -3.41 16.54 -13.10
C SER A 97 -2.55 15.32 -12.75
N ALA A 98 -2.73 14.20 -13.45
CA ALA A 98 -1.98 12.96 -13.17
C ALA A 98 -0.46 13.11 -13.34
N GLU A 99 -0.02 14.02 -14.20
CA GLU A 99 1.40 14.30 -14.45
C GLU A 99 2.04 15.11 -13.31
N THR A 100 1.24 15.82 -12.50
CA THR A 100 1.70 16.79 -11.49
C THR A 100 1.37 16.39 -10.05
N ALA A 101 0.27 15.69 -9.80
CA ALA A 101 -0.19 15.27 -8.48
C ALA A 101 0.83 14.41 -7.73
N ASP A 102 0.90 14.54 -6.41
CA ASP A 102 1.84 13.79 -5.57
C ASP A 102 1.44 12.33 -5.39
N LEU A 103 0.15 12.10 -5.15
CA LEU A 103 -0.48 10.80 -4.96
C LEU A 103 -1.51 10.57 -6.06
N LEU A 104 -1.42 9.42 -6.74
CA LEU A 104 -2.45 9.00 -7.70
C LEU A 104 -3.41 8.00 -7.05
N VAL A 105 -4.70 8.10 -7.34
CA VAL A 105 -5.70 7.10 -6.95
C VAL A 105 -6.09 6.33 -8.18
N LEU A 106 -5.57 5.11 -8.31
CA LEU A 106 -5.81 4.24 -9.45
C LEU A 106 -7.07 3.42 -9.21
N VAL A 107 -8.13 3.81 -9.91
CA VAL A 107 -9.47 3.25 -9.75
C VAL A 107 -9.74 2.20 -10.81
N ARG A 108 -10.22 1.04 -10.38
CA ARG A 108 -10.82 0.01 -11.21
C ARG A 108 -12.27 -0.20 -10.82
N HIS A 109 -13.17 -0.10 -11.79
CA HIS A 109 -14.60 -0.32 -11.63
C HIS A 109 -15.10 -1.25 -12.75
N THR A 110 -14.84 -0.91 -14.01
CA THR A 110 -15.27 -1.66 -15.20
C THR A 110 -14.11 -2.05 -16.11
N ALA A 111 -12.89 -1.58 -15.85
CA ALA A 111 -11.68 -2.00 -16.56
C ALA A 111 -11.32 -3.48 -16.31
N THR A 112 -10.80 -4.12 -17.36
CA THR A 112 -10.26 -5.48 -17.25
C THR A 112 -8.97 -5.49 -16.41
N ALA A 113 -8.56 -6.67 -15.92
CA ALA A 113 -7.30 -6.80 -15.20
C ALA A 113 -6.08 -6.45 -16.07
N PRO A 114 -6.00 -6.82 -17.36
CA PRO A 114 -4.96 -6.34 -18.27
C PRO A 114 -4.94 -4.82 -18.46
N ASP A 115 -6.11 -4.18 -18.65
CA ASP A 115 -6.19 -2.73 -18.87
C ASP A 115 -5.66 -1.93 -17.67
N ILE A 116 -6.06 -2.35 -16.46
CA ILE A 116 -5.63 -1.65 -15.25
C ILE A 116 -4.16 -1.92 -14.91
N VAL A 117 -3.64 -3.11 -15.20
CA VAL A 117 -2.21 -3.42 -15.03
C VAL A 117 -1.36 -2.60 -15.99
N ARG A 118 -1.78 -2.46 -17.26
CA ARG A 118 -1.08 -1.61 -18.22
C ARG A 118 -1.06 -0.15 -17.76
N ARG A 119 -2.22 0.40 -17.36
CA ARG A 119 -2.31 1.75 -16.78
C ARG A 119 -1.40 1.89 -15.55
N ALA A 120 -1.37 0.91 -14.63
CA ALA A 120 -0.52 0.92 -13.45
C ALA A 120 0.98 0.93 -13.80
N SER A 121 1.39 0.20 -14.85
CA SER A 121 2.78 0.15 -15.29
C SER A 121 3.31 1.45 -15.90
N GLU A 122 2.43 2.42 -16.16
CA GLU A 122 2.76 3.76 -16.66
C GLU A 122 2.91 4.78 -15.50
N LEU A 123 2.74 4.37 -14.22
CA LEU A 123 2.68 5.27 -13.06
C LEU A 123 3.99 5.33 -12.25
N GLU A 124 4.81 6.35 -12.54
CA GLU A 124 6.08 6.64 -11.84
C GLU A 124 5.93 7.51 -10.57
N ARG A 125 4.75 7.45 -9.93
CA ARG A 125 4.43 8.19 -8.71
C ARG A 125 3.78 7.28 -7.67
N PRO A 126 3.86 7.62 -6.36
CA PRO A 126 3.09 6.93 -5.33
C PRO A 126 1.61 6.84 -5.72
N HIS A 127 1.04 5.64 -5.69
CA HIS A 127 -0.34 5.44 -6.12
C HIS A 127 -1.10 4.43 -5.27
N LEU A 128 -2.29 4.81 -4.81
CA LEU A 128 -3.20 3.95 -4.07
C LEU A 128 -4.12 3.23 -5.06
N PHE A 129 -4.07 1.90 -5.10
CA PHE A 129 -5.00 1.11 -5.90
C PHE A 129 -6.36 0.96 -5.19
N VAL A 130 -7.45 1.07 -5.96
CA VAL A 130 -8.81 0.83 -5.48
C VAL A 130 -9.56 -0.03 -6.49
N ASP A 131 -10.00 -1.21 -6.07
CA ASP A 131 -10.78 -2.15 -6.89
C ASP A 131 -12.23 -2.25 -6.38
N MET A 132 -13.17 -1.77 -7.20
CA MET A 132 -14.62 -1.83 -7.01
C MET A 132 -15.29 -2.74 -8.06
N SER A 133 -14.52 -3.54 -8.81
CA SER A 133 -15.06 -4.42 -9.86
C SER A 133 -15.78 -5.68 -9.34
N PHE A 134 -15.67 -5.93 -8.03
CA PHE A 134 -16.36 -7.01 -7.32
C PHE A 134 -17.79 -6.60 -6.95
N HIS A 135 -18.75 -7.53 -7.02
CA HIS A 135 -20.17 -7.18 -6.87
C HIS A 135 -20.54 -6.56 -5.51
N HIS A 136 -19.91 -6.97 -4.40
CA HIS A 136 -20.21 -6.46 -3.05
C HIS A 136 -18.97 -5.98 -2.26
N THR A 137 -17.79 -5.96 -2.90
CA THR A 137 -16.52 -5.76 -2.19
C THR A 137 -15.77 -4.56 -2.75
N VAL A 138 -15.31 -3.67 -1.88
CA VAL A 138 -14.31 -2.65 -2.21
C VAL A 138 -12.97 -3.09 -1.64
N SER A 139 -11.94 -3.18 -2.47
CA SER A 139 -10.56 -3.46 -2.06
C SER A 139 -9.75 -2.19 -2.20
N ILE A 140 -9.10 -1.77 -1.11
CA ILE A 140 -8.22 -0.61 -1.08
C ILE A 140 -6.80 -1.08 -0.79
N GLY A 141 -5.84 -0.54 -1.54
CA GLY A 141 -4.45 -0.98 -1.55
C GLY A 141 -4.13 -1.95 -2.70
N PRO A 142 -2.84 -2.18 -3.00
CA PRO A 142 -1.69 -1.62 -2.30
C PRO A 142 -1.55 -0.10 -2.50
N LEU A 143 -0.96 0.57 -1.51
CA LEU A 143 -0.27 1.83 -1.76
C LEU A 143 1.08 1.46 -2.39
N VAL A 144 1.23 1.75 -3.68
CA VAL A 144 2.44 1.43 -4.42
C VAL A 144 3.38 2.62 -4.38
N ILE A 145 4.53 2.45 -3.75
CA ILE A 145 5.74 3.22 -4.02
C ILE A 145 6.44 2.53 -5.21
N PRO A 146 6.62 3.23 -6.35
CA PRO A 146 7.23 2.66 -7.57
C PRO A 146 8.56 1.96 -7.30
N HIS A 147 8.73 0.76 -7.86
CA HIS A 147 9.88 -0.15 -7.74
C HIS A 147 10.31 -0.57 -6.32
N GLU A 148 9.85 0.09 -5.25
CA GLU A 148 10.18 -0.24 -3.86
C GLU A 148 9.17 -1.21 -3.23
N THR A 149 7.92 -1.23 -3.70
CA THR A 149 6.83 -2.01 -3.09
C THR A 149 6.08 -2.89 -4.10
N PRO A 150 5.38 -3.95 -3.64
CA PRO A 150 4.59 -4.81 -4.52
C PRO A 150 3.47 -4.04 -5.25
N CYS A 151 3.51 -4.02 -6.58
CA CYS A 151 2.58 -3.25 -7.40
C CYS A 151 1.26 -3.98 -7.76
N VAL A 152 0.39 -3.31 -8.50
CA VAL A 152 -0.88 -3.87 -9.02
C VAL A 152 -0.66 -5.13 -9.87
N ALA A 153 0.43 -5.22 -10.65
CA ALA A 153 0.75 -6.43 -11.40
C ALA A 153 1.09 -7.63 -10.49
N CYS A 154 1.76 -7.39 -9.35
CA CYS A 154 1.98 -8.42 -8.34
C CYS A 154 0.66 -8.89 -7.72
N LEU A 155 -0.26 -7.95 -7.44
CA LEU A 155 -1.60 -8.28 -6.96
C LEU A 155 -2.35 -9.16 -7.97
N GLN A 156 -2.44 -8.73 -9.23
CA GLN A 156 -3.18 -9.48 -10.27
C GLN A 156 -2.55 -10.85 -10.55
N GLY A 157 -1.22 -11.00 -10.46
CA GLY A 157 -0.56 -12.31 -10.50
C GLY A 157 -1.11 -13.26 -9.43
N ARG A 158 -1.11 -12.81 -8.17
CA ARG A 158 -1.66 -13.54 -7.01
C ARG A 158 -3.15 -13.86 -7.18
N LEU A 159 -3.95 -12.91 -7.67
CA LEU A 159 -5.40 -13.12 -7.87
C LEU A 159 -5.66 -14.14 -8.98
N ARG A 160 -4.92 -14.08 -10.08
CA ARG A 160 -5.02 -15.01 -11.21
C ARG A 160 -4.64 -16.43 -10.81
N GLU A 161 -3.59 -16.62 -10.00
CA GLU A 161 -3.20 -17.94 -9.48
C GLU A 161 -4.25 -18.52 -8.54
N ARG A 162 -4.89 -17.69 -7.70
CA ARG A 162 -5.87 -18.13 -6.69
C ARG A 162 -7.28 -18.37 -7.26
N TRP A 163 -7.72 -17.56 -8.22
CA TRP A 163 -9.12 -17.48 -8.66
C TRP A 163 -9.34 -17.51 -10.18
N GLY A 164 -8.27 -17.55 -10.97
CA GLY A 164 -8.30 -17.34 -12.41
C GLY A 164 -8.51 -15.88 -12.80
N GLU A 165 -8.48 -15.60 -14.10
CA GLU A 165 -8.89 -14.29 -14.62
C GLU A 165 -10.42 -14.20 -14.71
N ARG A 166 -10.99 -13.09 -14.27
CA ARG A 166 -12.42 -12.82 -14.33
C ARG A 166 -12.68 -11.45 -14.93
N GLN A 167 -13.69 -11.39 -15.80
CA GLN A 167 -14.23 -10.12 -16.27
C GLN A 167 -14.85 -9.34 -15.10
N PRO A 168 -14.73 -8.00 -15.08
CA PRO A 168 -15.37 -7.16 -14.08
C PRO A 168 -16.90 -7.28 -14.17
N VAL A 169 -17.59 -7.06 -13.05
CA VAL A 169 -19.06 -7.03 -13.06
C VAL A 169 -19.52 -5.73 -13.74
N ALA A 170 -20.49 -5.82 -14.65
CA ALA A 170 -20.94 -4.66 -15.43
C ALA A 170 -21.64 -3.57 -14.58
N ASP A 171 -22.29 -3.98 -13.49
CA ASP A 171 -22.91 -3.10 -12.48
C ASP A 171 -22.59 -3.65 -11.07
N PRO A 172 -21.44 -3.27 -10.47
CA PRO A 172 -21.08 -3.66 -9.12
C PRO A 172 -22.02 -3.02 -8.08
N GLU A 173 -22.76 -3.84 -7.31
CA GLU A 173 -23.68 -3.33 -6.29
C GLU A 173 -22.96 -2.55 -5.18
N VAL A 174 -21.68 -2.86 -4.91
CA VAL A 174 -20.82 -2.07 -4.00
C VAL A 174 -20.79 -0.58 -4.39
N ALA A 175 -20.66 -0.28 -5.69
CA ALA A 175 -20.59 1.07 -6.21
C ALA A 175 -21.99 1.69 -6.40
N ARG A 176 -22.97 0.92 -6.91
CA ARG A 176 -24.33 1.43 -7.17
C ARG A 176 -25.16 1.65 -5.91
N ARG A 177 -25.06 0.77 -4.90
CA ARG A 177 -25.93 0.79 -3.71
C ARG A 177 -25.32 1.46 -2.50
N TYR A 178 -23.99 1.45 -2.38
CA TYR A 178 -23.27 2.03 -1.25
C TYR A 178 -22.26 3.12 -1.67
N PRO A 179 -22.58 4.01 -2.63
CA PRO A 179 -21.61 4.97 -3.18
C PRO A 179 -21.03 5.89 -2.11
N ASP A 180 -21.84 6.36 -1.15
CA ASP A 180 -21.39 7.27 -0.10
C ASP A 180 -20.44 6.60 0.90
N LEU A 181 -20.66 5.31 1.20
CA LEU A 181 -19.77 4.55 2.07
C LEU A 181 -18.44 4.26 1.37
N VAL A 182 -18.50 3.89 0.08
CA VAL A 182 -17.31 3.75 -0.76
C VAL A 182 -16.54 5.07 -0.83
N ALA A 183 -17.21 6.19 -1.11
CA ALA A 183 -16.63 7.53 -1.12
C ALA A 183 -15.94 7.88 0.22
N ALA A 184 -16.58 7.59 1.35
CA ALA A 184 -16.04 7.82 2.68
C ALA A 184 -14.78 6.97 2.96
N LEU A 185 -14.79 5.68 2.56
CA LEU A 185 -13.63 4.80 2.68
C LEU A 185 -12.45 5.31 1.83
N LEU A 186 -12.67 5.66 0.56
CA LEU A 186 -11.63 6.23 -0.29
C LEU A 186 -11.08 7.55 0.28
N ALA A 187 -11.96 8.49 0.65
CA ALA A 187 -11.54 9.77 1.20
C ALA A 187 -10.82 9.64 2.55
N SER A 188 -11.12 8.62 3.35
CA SER A 188 -10.39 8.28 4.57
C SER A 188 -8.97 7.80 4.27
N GLU A 189 -8.81 6.80 3.40
CA GLU A 189 -7.50 6.22 3.11
C GLU A 189 -6.59 7.17 2.31
N VAL A 190 -7.15 8.01 1.43
CA VAL A 190 -6.39 9.08 0.76
C VAL A 190 -5.94 10.14 1.78
N ARG A 191 -6.77 10.53 2.75
CA ARG A 191 -6.35 11.47 3.83
C ARG A 191 -5.16 10.90 4.61
N ARG A 192 -5.24 9.63 5.01
CA ARG A 192 -4.17 8.92 5.73
C ARG A 192 -2.86 8.92 4.91
N CYS A 193 -2.92 8.64 3.61
CA CYS A 193 -1.74 8.70 2.74
C CYS A 193 -1.11 10.10 2.69
N LEU A 194 -1.92 11.18 2.63
CA LEU A 194 -1.45 12.57 2.66
C LEU A 194 -0.88 12.96 4.04
N GLU A 195 -1.43 12.42 5.13
CA GLU A 195 -0.88 12.56 6.49
C GLU A 195 0.45 11.79 6.66
N GLY A 196 0.81 10.91 5.72
CA GLY A 196 2.05 10.13 5.72
C GLY A 196 1.91 8.69 6.19
N ASP A 197 0.68 8.22 6.41
CA ASP A 197 0.41 6.81 6.71
C ASP A 197 0.55 5.97 5.44
N THR A 198 1.64 5.22 5.38
CA THR A 198 1.95 4.29 4.29
C THR A 198 1.72 2.82 4.68
N SER A 199 0.90 2.54 5.70
CA SER A 199 0.63 1.17 6.20
C SER A 199 -0.09 0.23 5.22
N LEU A 200 -0.55 0.75 4.07
CA LEU A 200 -1.02 -0.01 2.91
C LEU A 200 0.10 -0.37 1.90
N ALA A 201 1.35 0.02 2.14
CA ALA A 201 2.49 -0.39 1.34
C ALA A 201 2.70 -1.91 1.42
N GLY A 202 2.45 -2.61 0.31
CA GLY A 202 2.46 -4.08 0.30
C GLY A 202 1.29 -4.75 1.04
N TRP A 203 0.17 -4.05 1.26
CA TRP A 203 -1.04 -4.62 1.87
C TRP A 203 -2.31 -4.24 1.12
N THR A 204 -3.29 -5.13 1.10
CA THR A 204 -4.65 -4.85 0.61
C THR A 204 -5.67 -5.04 1.73
N VAL A 205 -6.67 -4.17 1.82
CA VAL A 205 -7.82 -4.31 2.73
C VAL A 205 -9.10 -4.38 1.90
N ALA A 206 -9.76 -5.53 1.93
CA ALA A 206 -11.03 -5.78 1.25
C ALA A 206 -12.19 -5.73 2.25
N TRP A 207 -13.17 -4.88 1.97
CA TRP A 207 -14.41 -4.72 2.73
C TRP A 207 -15.56 -5.35 1.95
N ASN A 208 -16.09 -6.48 2.42
CA ASN A 208 -17.29 -7.09 1.86
C ASN A 208 -18.53 -6.47 2.51
N LEU A 209 -19.28 -5.67 1.76
CA LEU A 209 -20.44 -4.95 2.28
C LEU A 209 -21.69 -5.84 2.44
N ALA A 210 -21.69 -7.05 1.86
CA ALA A 210 -22.83 -7.98 1.98
C ALA A 210 -22.87 -8.69 3.34
N ASP A 211 -21.72 -9.17 3.83
CA ASP A 211 -21.60 -9.88 5.12
C ASP A 211 -20.90 -9.06 6.22
N ARG A 212 -20.35 -7.89 5.87
CA ARG A 212 -19.58 -6.97 6.74
C ARG A 212 -18.23 -7.54 7.19
N SER A 213 -17.70 -8.53 6.48
CA SER A 213 -16.33 -9.01 6.72
C SER A 213 -15.28 -8.05 6.16
N ILE A 214 -14.16 -7.96 6.86
CA ILE A 214 -12.98 -7.20 6.47
C ILE A 214 -11.81 -8.19 6.39
N LEU A 215 -11.10 -8.18 5.27
CA LEU A 215 -9.94 -9.04 5.04
C LEU A 215 -8.73 -8.18 4.69
N ARG A 216 -7.73 -8.16 5.58
CA ARG A 216 -6.42 -7.56 5.32
C ARG A 216 -5.43 -8.66 4.93
N GLU A 217 -4.83 -8.53 3.75
CA GLU A 217 -3.85 -9.50 3.25
C GLU A 217 -2.54 -8.81 2.86
N LYS A 218 -1.43 -9.47 3.16
CA LYS A 218 -0.10 -9.06 2.70
C LYS A 218 0.05 -9.39 1.22
N LEU A 219 0.65 -8.47 0.48
CA LEU A 219 1.09 -8.66 -0.88
C LEU A 219 2.61 -8.83 -0.90
N LEU A 220 3.10 -9.72 -1.74
CA LEU A 220 4.53 -9.96 -1.94
C LEU A 220 4.91 -9.56 -3.37
N THR A 221 6.12 -9.05 -3.54
CA THR A 221 6.66 -8.76 -4.88
C THR A 221 6.86 -10.09 -5.61
N VAL A 222 6.20 -10.24 -6.76
CA VAL A 222 6.39 -11.43 -7.61
C VAL A 222 7.81 -11.36 -8.18
N PRO A 223 8.65 -12.40 -8.03
CA PRO A 223 10.07 -12.34 -8.42
C PRO A 223 10.35 -12.00 -9.88
N LEU A 224 9.37 -12.22 -10.76
CA LEU A 224 9.39 -11.97 -12.21
C LEU A 224 8.50 -10.79 -12.65
N CYS A 225 8.15 -9.86 -11.74
CA CYS A 225 7.31 -8.71 -12.11
C CYS A 225 8.12 -7.64 -12.87
N ASP A 226 7.78 -7.39 -14.13
CA ASP A 226 8.47 -6.42 -15.01
C ASP A 226 8.43 -4.97 -14.52
N TYR A 227 7.44 -4.60 -13.69
CA TYR A 227 7.35 -3.26 -13.09
C TYR A 227 8.14 -3.14 -11.78
N CYS A 228 8.13 -4.17 -10.93
CA CYS A 228 8.84 -4.14 -9.64
C CYS A 228 10.33 -4.45 -9.81
N ARG A 229 10.71 -5.18 -10.86
CA ARG A 229 12.08 -5.22 -11.34
C ARG A 229 12.39 -3.86 -11.94
N GLY A 230 13.21 -3.07 -11.25
CA GLY A 230 13.94 -2.01 -11.93
C GLY A 230 14.67 -2.60 -13.15
N ILE A 231 14.60 -1.90 -14.28
CA ILE A 231 15.32 -2.29 -15.49
C ILE A 231 16.81 -2.41 -15.13
N ASP A 232 17.37 -3.60 -15.36
CA ASP A 232 18.68 -4.09 -14.92
C ASP A 232 18.94 -4.18 -13.39
N LEU A 233 18.75 -5.40 -12.86
CA LEU A 233 19.48 -5.89 -11.69
C LEU A 233 20.70 -6.73 -12.15
N PRO A 234 21.95 -6.25 -11.99
CA PRO A 234 23.12 -7.06 -12.24
C PRO A 234 23.20 -8.19 -11.20
N GLY A 235 22.93 -9.42 -11.63
CA GLY A 235 22.92 -10.60 -10.76
C GLY A 235 21.62 -11.42 -10.77
N SER A 236 20.65 -11.13 -11.64
CA SER A 236 19.53 -12.06 -11.84
C SER A 236 20.04 -13.36 -12.46
N ILE A 237 19.84 -14.49 -11.76
CA ILE A 237 20.03 -15.82 -12.32
C ILE A 237 18.83 -16.06 -13.25
N THR A 238 19.06 -15.96 -14.56
CA THR A 238 18.17 -16.54 -15.57
C THR A 238 18.13 -18.06 -15.41
N PRO A 239 16.97 -18.71 -15.66
CA PRO A 239 16.86 -20.17 -15.67
C PRO A 239 17.65 -20.80 -16.84
#